data_AF-A0A5K7Z8C4-F1
#
_entry.id   AF-A0A5K7Z8C4-F1
#
_cell.length_a   1.000
_cell.length_b   1.000
_cell.length_c   1.000
_cell.angle_alpha   90.00
_cell.angle_beta   90.00
_cell.angle_gamma   90.00
#
_symmetry.space_group_name_H-M   'P 1'
#
loop_
_entity.id
_entity.type
_entity.pdbx_description
1 polymer ?
#
loop_
_entity_poly.entity_id
_entity_poly.type
_entity_poly.pdbx_seq_one_letter_code
_entity_poly.pdbx_strand_id
1 'polypeptide(L)'
;MNASFKSLFSECTRTDLLRGANFSSRRAVPAACRRRWQAVFLILLVTVTALLPLACPPVARAAPNAVPVIEKTFDHGTLIEHTISTSEGPYRATLRLSQRRRAEGSPAIVHSWLSFHIESSASHPAMPISVFEALLTDLITALHERFGTELSLESLGAASFMGVREIEKQSILAFADYKPWLRYLENPGGFSQMEIHALVGNRWKAMGVFAPVAAVLAPLGYDVVFAGFEKLFVFSAEKCFFYQDLEDLGIRKTDRFPYPGTISFTLTPKR
;
A
#
# COMPACT_ATOMS: atom_id res chain seq x y z
N MET A 1 -53.52 12.89 -33.53
CA MET A 1 -53.31 14.11 -34.36
C MET A 1 -51.92 14.04 -34.96
N ASN A 2 -51.85 14.03 -36.31
CA ASN A 2 -50.74 14.18 -37.26
C ASN A 2 -49.34 13.64 -36.87
N ALA A 3 -48.79 12.58 -37.45
CA ALA A 3 -48.61 12.15 -38.84
C ALA A 3 -47.71 13.07 -39.69
N SER A 4 -46.50 12.55 -40.01
CA SER A 4 -45.70 12.68 -41.25
C SER A 4 -44.21 12.83 -40.91
N PHE A 5 -43.24 12.09 -41.45
CA PHE A 5 -43.12 11.08 -42.52
C PHE A 5 -41.74 10.41 -42.25
N LYS A 6 -41.57 9.07 -42.20
CA LYS A 6 -41.20 8.18 -43.34
C LYS A 6 -40.12 8.82 -44.24
N SER A 7 -39.02 8.19 -44.63
CA SER A 7 -38.59 6.79 -44.81
C SER A 7 -37.05 6.85 -45.05
N LEU A 8 -36.22 5.81 -45.07
CA LEU A 8 -36.31 4.50 -45.71
C LEU A 8 -35.36 3.53 -44.98
N PHE A 9 -35.92 2.38 -44.64
CA PHE A 9 -35.22 1.14 -44.33
C PHE A 9 -34.56 0.56 -45.60
N SER A 10 -33.59 -0.33 -45.36
CA SER A 10 -33.40 -1.59 -46.10
C SER A 10 -32.43 -1.63 -47.28
N GLU A 11 -31.84 -2.83 -47.39
CA GLU A 11 -31.11 -3.43 -48.51
C GLU A 11 -29.66 -2.99 -48.74
N CYS A 12 -28.71 -3.81 -48.30
CA CYS A 12 -28.28 -4.93 -49.14
C CYS A 12 -27.36 -5.87 -48.35
N THR A 13 -27.83 -7.10 -48.18
CA THR A 13 -27.08 -8.28 -47.75
C THR A 13 -26.08 -8.72 -48.83
N ARG A 14 -25.02 -9.39 -48.36
CA ARG A 14 -24.36 -10.59 -48.94
C ARG A 14 -23.25 -10.47 -50.01
N THR A 15 -22.11 -11.05 -49.61
CA THR A 15 -21.17 -11.96 -50.33
C THR A 15 -20.39 -11.47 -51.56
N ASP A 16 -19.05 -11.47 -51.45
CA ASP A 16 -18.09 -12.28 -52.25
C ASP A 16 -16.64 -11.94 -51.79
N LEU A 17 -15.90 -12.84 -51.15
CA LEU A 17 -14.96 -13.82 -51.73
C LEU A 17 -13.92 -13.25 -52.73
N LEU A 18 -12.66 -13.27 -52.27
CA LEU A 18 -11.40 -13.40 -53.02
C LEU A 18 -11.05 -12.35 -54.10
N ARG A 19 -10.08 -11.48 -53.78
CA ARG A 19 -8.89 -11.27 -54.63
C ARG A 19 -7.85 -10.40 -53.92
N GLY A 20 -6.62 -10.91 -53.86
CA GLY A 20 -5.45 -10.08 -53.67
C GLY A 20 -5.25 -9.16 -54.87
N ALA A 21 -4.90 -7.92 -54.59
CA ALA A 21 -4.11 -7.07 -55.48
C ALA A 21 -3.55 -5.91 -54.66
N ASN A 22 -2.22 -5.81 -54.65
CA ASN A 22 -1.48 -4.61 -54.31
C ASN A 22 -2.09 -3.39 -55.00
N PHE A 23 -2.42 -2.35 -54.23
CA PHE A 23 -2.46 -0.99 -54.78
C PHE A 23 -1.96 0.02 -53.75
N SER A 24 -0.71 0.40 -53.95
CA SER A 24 -0.14 1.66 -53.49
C SER A 24 -0.96 2.81 -54.08
N SER A 25 -1.55 3.64 -53.22
CA SER A 25 -2.13 4.93 -53.64
C SER A 25 -2.27 5.82 -52.41
N ARG A 26 -1.29 6.70 -52.22
CA ARG A 26 -1.41 7.90 -51.39
C ARG A 26 -2.60 8.73 -51.89
N ARG A 27 -3.75 8.66 -51.21
CA ARG A 27 -4.79 9.69 -51.34
C ARG A 27 -4.56 10.75 -50.28
N ALA A 28 -4.07 11.91 -50.73
CA ALA A 28 -4.02 13.13 -49.96
C ALA A 28 -5.45 13.52 -49.56
N VAL A 29 -5.67 13.66 -48.26
CA VAL A 29 -6.91 14.20 -47.69
C VAL A 29 -6.99 15.70 -48.04
N PRO A 30 -8.11 16.21 -48.59
CA PRO A 30 -8.23 17.62 -48.94
C PRO A 30 -8.07 18.52 -47.70
N ALA A 31 -7.14 19.49 -47.80
CA ALA A 31 -6.75 20.40 -46.72
C ALA A 31 -7.88 21.28 -46.17
N ALA A 32 -9.01 21.38 -46.88
CA ALA A 32 -10.19 22.14 -46.45
C ALA A 32 -11.00 21.45 -45.34
N CYS A 33 -10.82 20.14 -45.11
CA CYS A 33 -11.55 19.40 -44.07
C CYS A 33 -10.82 19.40 -42.70
N ARG A 34 -9.52 19.74 -42.64
CA ARG A 34 -8.76 19.74 -41.36
C ARG A 34 -9.01 20.96 -40.47
N ARG A 35 -9.38 22.12 -41.02
CA ARG A 35 -9.51 23.36 -40.24
C ARG A 35 -10.81 23.47 -39.43
N ARG A 36 -11.90 22.81 -39.85
CA ARG A 36 -13.16 22.81 -39.11
C ARG A 36 -13.15 21.87 -37.89
N TRP A 37 -12.39 20.79 -37.93
CA TRP A 37 -12.30 19.84 -36.82
C TRP A 37 -11.33 20.28 -35.73
N GLN A 38 -10.29 21.05 -36.05
CA GLN A 38 -9.37 21.61 -35.04
C GLN A 38 -10.03 22.68 -34.16
N ALA A 39 -10.95 23.48 -34.70
CA ALA A 39 -11.68 24.49 -33.91
C ALA A 39 -12.69 23.85 -32.95
N VAL A 40 -13.38 22.78 -33.37
CA VAL A 40 -14.32 22.04 -32.51
C VAL A 40 -13.56 21.29 -31.40
N PHE A 41 -12.40 20.70 -31.70
CA PHE A 41 -11.58 20.03 -30.70
C PHE A 41 -10.98 20.98 -29.66
N LEU A 42 -10.53 22.19 -30.07
CA LEU A 42 -9.98 23.17 -29.12
C LEU A 42 -11.06 23.76 -28.21
N ILE A 43 -12.28 24.01 -28.71
CA ILE A 43 -13.36 24.56 -27.88
C ILE A 43 -13.87 23.51 -26.89
N LEU A 44 -13.88 22.22 -27.24
CA LEU A 44 -14.24 21.15 -26.32
C LEU A 44 -13.15 20.91 -25.24
N LEU A 45 -11.87 21.06 -25.59
CA LEU A 45 -10.77 20.86 -24.64
C LEU A 45 -10.66 22.01 -23.61
N VAL A 46 -10.98 23.24 -24.01
CA VAL A 46 -10.93 24.42 -23.12
C VAL A 46 -12.18 24.52 -22.22
N THR A 47 -13.35 24.03 -22.67
CA THR A 47 -14.55 23.99 -21.81
C THR A 47 -14.53 22.85 -20.80
N VAL A 48 -13.86 21.72 -21.09
CA VAL A 48 -13.71 20.62 -20.11
C VAL A 48 -12.65 20.91 -19.05
N THR A 49 -11.65 21.76 -19.32
CA THR A 49 -10.64 22.16 -18.32
C THR A 49 -11.06 23.35 -17.45
N ALA A 50 -12.05 24.14 -17.86
CA ALA A 50 -12.48 25.33 -17.14
C ALA A 50 -13.70 25.14 -16.20
N LEU A 51 -14.33 23.94 -16.18
CA LEU A 51 -15.55 23.68 -15.40
C LEU A 51 -15.46 22.48 -14.44
N LEU A 52 -14.30 21.87 -14.29
CA LEU A 52 -14.05 20.93 -13.20
C LEU A 52 -13.10 21.61 -12.21
N PRO A 53 -13.59 22.18 -11.10
CA PRO A 53 -12.74 22.26 -9.94
C PRO A 53 -12.32 20.81 -9.65
N LEU A 54 -11.05 20.48 -9.90
CA LEU A 54 -10.33 19.42 -9.18
C LEU A 54 -10.24 19.85 -7.71
N ALA A 55 -11.39 20.08 -7.08
CA ALA A 55 -11.57 19.78 -5.69
C ALA A 55 -11.48 18.27 -5.64
N CYS A 56 -10.25 17.75 -5.48
CA CYS A 56 -10.10 16.52 -4.73
C CYS A 56 -11.08 16.65 -3.56
N PRO A 57 -12.07 15.74 -3.40
CA PRO A 57 -12.80 15.73 -2.15
C PRO A 57 -11.72 15.73 -1.07
N PRO A 58 -11.79 16.62 -0.06
CA PRO A 58 -10.84 16.55 1.04
C PRO A 58 -10.80 15.09 1.42
N VAL A 59 -9.62 14.47 1.32
CA VAL A 59 -9.37 13.11 1.79
C VAL A 59 -10.12 13.06 3.10
N ALA A 60 -11.21 12.28 3.12
CA ALA A 60 -12.07 12.24 4.28
C ALA A 60 -11.13 11.86 5.40
N ARG A 61 -10.79 12.83 6.26
CA ARG A 61 -10.02 12.57 7.46
C ARG A 61 -10.74 11.38 8.07
N ALA A 62 -10.04 10.25 8.18
CA ALA A 62 -10.46 9.20 9.09
C ALA A 62 -10.87 9.95 10.36
N ALA A 63 -12.12 9.76 10.79
CA ALA A 63 -12.88 10.68 11.63
C ALA A 63 -11.99 11.49 12.61
N PRO A 64 -12.09 12.84 12.65
CA PRO A 64 -11.08 13.70 13.24
C PRO A 64 -10.98 13.68 14.78
N ASN A 65 -11.40 12.63 15.48
CA ASN A 65 -11.60 12.69 16.94
C ASN A 65 -11.14 11.47 17.77
N ALA A 66 -10.40 10.50 17.21
CA ALA A 66 -9.79 9.47 18.05
C ALA A 66 -8.47 9.98 18.65
N VAL A 67 -8.54 10.84 19.68
CA VAL A 67 -7.35 11.30 20.40
C VAL A 67 -6.63 10.08 20.98
N PRO A 68 -5.35 9.83 20.64
CA PRO A 68 -4.66 8.67 21.18
C PRO A 68 -4.58 8.73 22.71
N VAL A 69 -4.93 7.63 23.39
CA VAL A 69 -4.94 7.56 24.86
C VAL A 69 -3.91 6.55 25.34
N ILE A 70 -3.21 6.88 26.43
CA ILE A 70 -2.35 5.91 27.14
C ILE A 70 -3.25 4.98 27.94
N GLU A 71 -3.45 3.76 27.47
CA GLU A 71 -4.32 2.78 28.11
C GLU A 71 -3.66 2.14 29.33
N LYS A 72 -2.33 1.92 29.26
CA LYS A 72 -1.61 1.14 30.26
C LYS A 72 -0.16 1.59 30.35
N THR A 73 0.34 1.66 31.58
CA THR A 73 1.77 1.70 31.87
C THR A 73 2.14 0.47 32.69
N PHE A 74 3.12 -0.29 32.22
CA PHE A 74 3.77 -1.35 32.98
C PHE A 74 5.16 -0.86 33.38
N ASP A 75 5.51 -0.98 34.65
CA ASP A 75 6.81 -0.56 35.17
C ASP A 75 7.32 -1.65 36.12
N HIS A 76 8.29 -2.45 35.67
CA HIS A 76 8.84 -3.54 36.46
C HIS A 76 10.33 -3.71 36.23
N GLY A 77 11.10 -3.62 37.32
CA GLY A 77 12.55 -3.71 37.27
C GLY A 77 13.14 -2.66 36.34
N THR A 78 13.75 -3.12 35.25
CA THR A 78 14.38 -2.24 34.25
C THR A 78 13.51 -1.96 33.02
N LEU A 79 12.30 -2.55 32.92
CA LEU A 79 11.42 -2.40 31.76
C LEU A 79 10.25 -1.49 32.09
N ILE A 80 10.04 -0.49 31.23
CA ILE A 80 8.82 0.32 31.21
C ILE A 80 8.12 0.07 29.88
N GLU A 81 6.80 -0.06 29.91
CA GLU A 81 6.01 -0.12 28.68
C GLU A 81 4.81 0.79 28.76
N HIS A 82 4.57 1.52 27.68
CA HIS A 82 3.41 2.38 27.50
C HIS A 82 2.62 1.89 26.30
N THR A 83 1.31 1.74 26.48
CA THR A 83 0.40 1.41 25.38
C THR A 83 -0.41 2.65 25.03
N ILE A 84 -0.28 3.11 23.78
CA ILE A 84 -1.08 4.19 23.21
C ILE A 84 -2.02 3.56 22.18
N SER A 85 -3.30 3.88 22.22
CA SER A 85 -4.26 3.36 21.25
C SER A 85 -5.13 4.47 20.67
N THR A 86 -5.67 4.22 19.48
CA THR A 86 -6.82 4.98 18.97
C THR A 86 -8.11 4.32 19.49
N SER A 87 -9.00 5.12 20.09
CA SER A 87 -10.21 4.61 20.75
C SER A 87 -11.42 4.49 19.83
N GLU A 88 -11.39 5.11 18.65
CA GLU A 88 -12.56 5.22 17.76
C GLU A 88 -12.19 5.01 16.28
N GLY A 89 -13.06 4.30 15.54
CA GLY A 89 -12.93 4.08 14.10
C GLY A 89 -13.08 2.61 13.68
N PRO A 90 -13.19 2.34 12.36
CA PRO A 90 -13.27 0.97 11.84
C PRO A 90 -11.95 0.20 12.01
N TYR A 91 -10.86 0.90 12.29
CA TYR A 91 -9.54 0.34 12.55
C TYR A 91 -9.06 0.83 13.91
N ARG A 92 -8.85 -0.10 14.83
CA ARG A 92 -8.20 0.17 16.10
C ARG A 92 -6.71 -0.13 15.95
N ALA A 93 -5.89 0.86 16.23
CA ALA A 93 -4.44 0.74 16.17
C ALA A 93 -3.85 1.04 17.55
N THR A 94 -2.81 0.28 17.89
CA THR A 94 -2.12 0.35 19.16
C THR A 94 -0.64 0.47 18.90
N LEU A 95 0.00 1.47 19.50
CA LEU A 95 1.43 1.64 19.56
C LEU A 95 1.92 1.35 20.98
N ARG A 96 2.76 0.34 21.13
CA ARG A 96 3.42 0.02 22.39
C ARG A 96 4.85 0.52 22.35
N LEU A 97 5.18 1.45 23.24
CA LEU A 97 6.54 1.90 23.50
C LEU A 97 7.11 1.04 24.64
N SER A 98 8.17 0.29 24.36
CA SER A 98 8.94 -0.45 25.36
C SER A 98 10.29 0.22 25.56
N GLN A 99 10.59 0.62 26.79
CA GLN A 99 11.82 1.30 27.17
C GLN A 99 12.59 0.51 28.21
N ARG A 100 13.91 0.45 28.05
CA ARG A 100 14.80 -0.19 29.02
C ARG A 100 15.60 0.86 29.78
N ARG A 101 15.47 0.86 31.10
CA ARG A 101 16.29 1.64 32.04
C ARG A 101 17.67 1.00 32.23
N ARG A 102 18.66 1.82 32.58
CA ARG A 102 20.01 1.34 32.95
C ARG A 102 19.98 0.45 34.19
N ALA A 103 19.15 0.80 35.17
CA ALA A 103 18.94 0.08 36.41
C ALA A 103 17.51 0.32 36.92
N GLU A 104 17.03 -0.54 37.81
CA GLU A 104 15.71 -0.38 38.43
C GLU A 104 15.60 0.96 39.17
N GLY A 105 14.47 1.66 38.99
CA GLY A 105 14.24 3.00 39.52
C GLY A 105 15.03 4.14 38.86
N SER A 106 15.92 3.86 37.89
CA SER A 106 16.70 4.89 37.22
C SER A 106 15.86 5.66 36.18
N PRO A 107 16.00 7.00 36.09
CA PRO A 107 15.39 7.77 35.00
C PRO A 107 16.11 7.60 33.66
N ALA A 108 17.31 7.01 33.65
CA ALA A 108 18.13 6.88 32.45
C ALA A 108 17.67 5.73 31.56
N ILE A 109 17.11 6.06 30.38
CA ILE A 109 16.73 5.12 29.33
C ILE A 109 17.92 4.82 28.43
N VAL A 110 18.16 3.53 28.18
CA VAL A 110 19.25 3.04 27.32
C VAL A 110 18.75 2.64 25.95
N HIS A 111 17.53 2.10 25.88
CA HIS A 111 16.92 1.64 24.64
C HIS A 111 15.42 1.92 24.62
N SER A 112 14.89 2.23 23.44
CA SER A 112 13.45 2.39 23.20
C SER A 112 13.05 1.75 21.88
N TRP A 113 12.00 0.94 21.91
CA TRP A 113 11.45 0.26 20.73
C TRP A 113 9.94 0.41 20.66
N LEU A 114 9.43 0.41 19.43
CA LEU A 114 8.00 0.48 19.17
C LEU A 114 7.47 -0.83 18.63
N SER A 115 6.27 -1.20 19.06
CA SER A 115 5.45 -2.21 18.41
C SER A 115 4.14 -1.59 17.98
N PHE A 116 3.85 -1.65 16.69
CA PHE A 116 2.59 -1.23 16.11
C PHE A 116 1.70 -2.44 15.85
N HIS A 117 0.47 -2.36 16.32
CA HIS A 117 -0.54 -3.38 16.18
C HIS A 117 -1.80 -2.78 15.61
N ILE A 118 -2.43 -3.49 14.68
CA ILE A 118 -3.77 -3.18 14.20
C ILE A 118 -4.65 -4.35 14.62
N GLU A 119 -5.73 -4.05 15.33
CA GLU A 119 -6.75 -5.05 15.61
C GLU A 119 -7.50 -5.35 14.30
N SER A 120 -7.12 -6.43 13.64
CA SER A 120 -7.89 -6.95 12.50
C SER A 120 -9.11 -7.70 13.05
N SER A 121 -10.31 -7.21 12.82
CA SER A 121 -11.49 -8.06 12.92
C SER A 121 -11.68 -8.79 11.59
N ALA A 122 -12.13 -10.05 11.63
CA ALA A 122 -12.40 -10.84 10.43
C ALA A 122 -13.46 -10.18 9.51
N SER A 123 -14.20 -9.19 10.00
CA SER A 123 -15.22 -8.44 9.26
C SER A 123 -14.73 -7.09 8.72
N HIS A 124 -13.50 -6.66 9.00
CA HIS A 124 -12.99 -5.37 8.50
C HIS A 124 -12.24 -5.54 7.18
N PRO A 125 -12.51 -4.68 6.18
CA PRO A 125 -11.71 -4.65 4.96
C PRO A 125 -10.28 -4.25 5.31
N ALA A 126 -9.27 -4.73 4.59
CA ALA A 126 -7.92 -4.28 4.86
C ALA A 126 -7.75 -2.79 4.69
N MET A 127 -6.84 -2.26 5.49
CA MET A 127 -6.62 -0.83 5.65
C MET A 127 -6.02 -0.24 4.38
N PRO A 128 -6.57 0.86 3.84
CA PRO A 128 -5.90 1.63 2.81
C PRO A 128 -4.62 2.28 3.34
N ILE A 129 -3.61 2.42 2.49
CA ILE A 129 -2.35 3.10 2.82
C ILE A 129 -2.53 4.48 3.48
N SER A 130 -3.44 5.31 2.99
CA SER A 130 -3.68 6.66 3.53
C SER A 130 -4.23 6.65 4.96
N VAL A 131 -5.03 5.63 5.29
CA VAL A 131 -5.56 5.43 6.65
C VAL A 131 -4.45 4.96 7.57
N PHE A 132 -3.59 4.04 7.10
CA PHE A 132 -2.41 3.62 7.83
C PHE A 132 -1.47 4.80 8.13
N GLU A 133 -1.19 5.64 7.13
CA GLU A 133 -0.32 6.80 7.27
C GLU A 133 -0.85 7.78 8.32
N ALA A 134 -2.16 8.07 8.29
CA ALA A 134 -2.81 8.92 9.28
C ALA A 134 -2.71 8.33 10.70
N LEU A 135 -3.09 7.06 10.88
CA LEU A 135 -3.08 6.39 12.19
C LEU A 135 -1.68 6.34 12.80
N LEU A 136 -0.67 5.96 12.02
CA LEU A 136 0.69 5.89 12.53
C LEU A 136 1.24 7.29 12.83
N THR A 137 0.91 8.31 12.01
CA THR A 137 1.28 9.70 12.29
C THR A 137 0.68 10.19 13.60
N ASP A 138 -0.61 9.96 13.82
CA ASP A 138 -1.33 10.40 15.02
C ASP A 138 -0.75 9.74 16.28
N LEU A 139 -0.51 8.43 16.24
CA LEU A 139 0.06 7.67 17.36
C LEU A 139 1.48 8.13 17.72
N ILE A 140 2.35 8.37 16.73
CA ILE A 140 3.71 8.84 16.98
C ILE A 140 3.71 10.31 17.44
N THR A 141 2.82 11.14 16.90
CA THR A 141 2.68 12.53 17.34
C THR A 141 2.27 12.58 18.80
N ALA A 142 1.27 11.81 19.22
CA ALA A 142 0.86 11.71 20.61
C ALA A 142 1.99 11.17 21.52
N LEU A 143 2.81 10.25 21.02
CA LEU A 143 4.01 9.77 21.70
C LEU A 143 5.00 10.92 21.95
N HIS A 144 5.33 11.72 20.93
CA HIS A 144 6.24 12.85 21.05
C HIS A 144 5.69 13.98 21.94
N GLU A 145 4.40 14.28 21.85
CA GLU A 145 3.76 15.27 22.73
C GLU A 145 3.86 14.86 24.19
N ARG A 146 3.77 13.55 24.48
CA ARG A 146 3.81 13.03 25.84
C ARG A 146 5.22 12.93 26.41
N PHE A 147 6.13 12.35 25.65
CA PHE A 147 7.46 11.94 26.14
C PHE A 147 8.58 12.87 25.66
N GLY A 148 8.25 13.88 24.85
CA GLY A 148 9.17 14.84 24.29
C GLY A 148 9.80 14.37 22.98
N THR A 149 10.42 15.32 22.29
CA THR A 149 11.14 15.10 21.03
C THR A 149 12.52 14.47 21.21
N GLU A 150 12.97 14.28 22.46
CA GLU A 150 14.25 13.64 22.78
C GLU A 150 14.17 12.10 22.79
N LEU A 151 13.00 11.52 22.48
CA LEU A 151 12.83 10.08 22.36
C LEU A 151 13.76 9.48 21.29
N SER A 152 14.78 8.75 21.74
CA SER A 152 15.66 7.99 20.85
C SER A 152 15.06 6.62 20.55
N LEU A 153 14.21 6.55 19.52
CA LEU A 153 13.62 5.30 19.03
C LEU A 153 14.61 4.53 18.15
N GLU A 154 14.78 3.25 18.42
CA GLU A 154 15.73 2.39 17.69
C GLU A 154 15.04 1.50 16.64
N SER A 155 13.79 1.11 16.90
CA SER A 155 13.07 0.21 16.01
C SER A 155 11.56 0.39 16.05
N LEU A 156 10.91 -0.07 14.99
CA LEU A 156 9.49 -0.26 14.90
C LEU A 156 9.22 -1.70 14.42
N GLY A 157 8.48 -2.48 15.19
CA GLY A 157 7.97 -3.79 14.78
C GLY A 157 6.46 -3.72 14.51
N ALA A 158 5.98 -4.42 13.49
CA ALA A 158 4.55 -4.66 13.31
C ALA A 158 4.20 -6.03 13.91
N ALA A 159 3.29 -6.08 14.89
CA ALA A 159 2.92 -7.30 15.62
C ALA A 159 2.26 -8.38 14.74
N SER A 160 1.78 -7.98 13.57
CA SER A 160 1.32 -8.84 12.48
C SER A 160 1.82 -8.24 11.17
N PHE A 161 1.66 -8.97 10.05
CA PHE A 161 1.72 -8.30 8.75
C PHE A 161 0.75 -7.12 8.76
N MET A 162 1.16 -6.01 8.14
CA MET A 162 0.59 -4.70 8.44
C MET A 162 -0.92 -4.57 8.21
N GLY A 163 -1.56 -5.51 7.50
CA GLY A 163 -2.99 -5.43 7.22
C GLY A 163 -3.35 -4.30 6.27
N VAL A 164 -2.34 -3.76 5.55
CA VAL A 164 -2.49 -2.64 4.62
C VAL A 164 -2.56 -3.19 3.21
N ARG A 165 -3.75 -3.19 2.61
CA ARG A 165 -4.06 -3.88 1.34
C ARG A 165 -3.01 -3.62 0.27
N GLU A 166 -2.62 -2.37 0.08
CA GLU A 166 -1.66 -1.97 -0.94
C GLU A 166 -0.26 -2.51 -0.65
N ILE A 167 0.19 -2.48 0.60
CA ILE A 167 1.49 -3.05 0.99
C ILE A 167 1.49 -4.57 0.80
N GLU A 168 0.40 -5.24 1.18
CA GLU A 168 0.26 -6.69 0.98
C GLU A 168 0.28 -7.06 -0.51
N LYS A 169 -0.43 -6.29 -1.32
CA LYS A 169 -0.43 -6.43 -2.78
C LYS A 169 0.96 -6.22 -3.37
N GLN A 170 1.66 -5.14 -2.99
CA GLN A 170 3.03 -4.89 -3.48
C GLN A 170 4.01 -5.97 -3.02
N SER A 171 3.83 -6.51 -1.81
CA SER A 171 4.61 -7.65 -1.31
C SER A 171 4.47 -8.87 -2.20
N ILE A 172 3.25 -9.19 -2.67
CA ILE A 172 2.99 -10.29 -3.61
C ILE A 172 3.59 -9.99 -4.99
N LEU A 173 3.32 -8.80 -5.52
CA LEU A 173 3.77 -8.40 -6.86
C LEU A 173 5.30 -8.35 -6.98
N ALA A 174 6.02 -8.10 -5.89
CA ALA A 174 7.47 -8.20 -5.86
C ALA A 174 7.99 -9.60 -6.25
N PHE A 175 7.16 -10.64 -6.19
CA PHE A 175 7.53 -12.04 -6.43
C PHE A 175 6.83 -12.70 -7.63
N ALA A 176 5.88 -12.02 -8.28
CA ALA A 176 5.09 -12.56 -9.39
C ALA A 176 5.95 -13.13 -10.53
N ASP A 177 7.08 -12.50 -10.83
CA ASP A 177 8.01 -12.86 -11.90
C ASP A 177 9.43 -13.17 -11.38
N TYR A 178 9.62 -13.29 -10.07
CA TYR A 178 10.94 -13.38 -9.46
C TYR A 178 11.49 -14.81 -9.51
N LYS A 179 12.32 -15.11 -10.53
CA LYS A 179 12.86 -16.46 -10.77
C LYS A 179 13.46 -17.16 -9.55
N PRO A 180 14.26 -16.51 -8.67
CA PRO A 180 14.77 -17.15 -7.46
C PRO A 180 13.68 -17.68 -6.52
N TRP A 181 12.51 -17.03 -6.49
CA TRP A 181 11.34 -17.50 -5.73
C TRP A 181 10.67 -18.71 -6.37
N LEU A 182 10.53 -18.72 -7.70
CA LEU A 182 10.00 -19.89 -8.42
C LEU A 182 10.85 -21.15 -8.14
N ARG A 183 12.18 -21.00 -8.12
CA ARG A 183 13.10 -22.08 -7.74
C ARG A 183 12.88 -22.57 -6.30
N TYR A 184 12.60 -21.65 -5.37
CA TYR A 184 12.25 -22.03 -4.00
C TYR A 184 10.95 -22.84 -3.95
N LEU A 185 9.93 -22.45 -4.72
CA LEU A 185 8.66 -23.18 -4.77
C LEU A 185 8.81 -24.60 -5.34
N GLU A 186 9.72 -24.81 -6.30
CA GLU A 186 10.00 -26.12 -6.90
C GLU A 186 10.74 -27.07 -5.94
N ASN A 187 11.68 -26.55 -5.14
CA ASN A 187 12.44 -27.34 -4.17
C ASN A 187 12.69 -26.57 -2.87
N PRO A 188 11.69 -26.48 -1.97
CA PRO A 188 11.83 -25.75 -0.71
C PRO A 188 12.93 -26.32 0.19
N GLY A 189 13.14 -27.65 0.17
CA GLY A 189 14.16 -28.34 0.97
C GLY A 189 15.60 -28.05 0.53
N GLY A 190 15.79 -27.45 -0.65
CA GLY A 190 17.09 -27.02 -1.15
C GLY A 190 17.58 -25.68 -0.60
N PHE A 191 16.81 -25.04 0.28
CA PHE A 191 17.15 -23.74 0.86
C PHE A 191 17.21 -23.83 2.39
N SER A 192 18.27 -23.27 2.97
CA SER A 192 18.34 -23.01 4.40
C SER A 192 17.40 -21.88 4.81
N GLN A 193 17.06 -21.82 6.10
CA GLN A 193 16.23 -20.73 6.63
C GLN A 193 16.86 -19.35 6.37
N MET A 194 18.18 -19.23 6.52
CA MET A 194 18.90 -17.97 6.29
C MET A 194 18.84 -17.54 4.83
N GLU A 195 18.95 -18.47 3.88
CA GLU A 195 18.81 -18.16 2.45
C GLU A 195 17.39 -17.71 2.11
N ILE A 196 16.37 -18.31 2.70
CA ILE A 196 14.97 -17.89 2.51
C ILE A 196 14.76 -16.47 3.05
N HIS A 197 15.26 -16.18 4.26
CA HIS A 197 15.17 -14.85 4.86
C HIS A 197 15.89 -13.79 4.01
N ALA A 198 17.10 -14.08 3.55
CA ALA A 198 17.85 -13.17 2.69
C ALA A 198 17.17 -12.98 1.33
N LEU A 199 16.71 -14.07 0.70
CA LEU A 199 16.00 -14.05 -0.58
C LEU A 199 14.79 -13.12 -0.53
N VAL A 200 13.94 -13.33 0.47
CA VAL A 200 12.68 -12.59 0.59
C VAL A 200 12.94 -11.15 1.05
N GLY A 201 13.75 -10.98 2.10
CA GLY A 201 14.03 -9.67 2.68
C GLY A 201 14.74 -8.73 1.69
N ASN A 202 15.74 -9.23 0.96
CA ASN A 202 16.44 -8.43 -0.04
C ASN A 202 15.53 -8.03 -1.19
N ARG A 203 14.62 -8.92 -1.61
CA ARG A 203 13.68 -8.61 -2.69
C ARG A 203 12.66 -7.56 -2.27
N TRP A 204 12.06 -7.67 -1.08
CA TRP A 204 11.16 -6.62 -0.56
C TRP A 204 11.86 -5.27 -0.40
N LYS A 205 13.10 -5.27 0.09
CA LYS A 205 13.92 -4.07 0.20
C LYS A 205 14.20 -3.45 -1.17
N ALA A 206 14.62 -4.25 -2.15
CA ALA A 206 14.91 -3.79 -3.50
C ALA A 206 13.68 -3.23 -4.22
N MET A 207 12.50 -3.80 -3.96
CA MET A 207 11.23 -3.35 -4.55
C MET A 207 10.57 -2.21 -3.77
N GLY A 208 11.14 -1.78 -2.64
CA GLY A 208 10.58 -0.69 -1.85
C GLY A 208 9.21 -0.98 -1.26
N VAL A 209 8.87 -2.25 -0.98
CA VAL A 209 7.52 -2.66 -0.53
C VAL A 209 7.06 -1.90 0.70
N PHE A 210 7.98 -1.58 1.62
CA PHE A 210 7.68 -0.88 2.86
C PHE A 210 8.04 0.61 2.84
N ALA A 211 8.25 1.20 1.66
CA ALA A 211 8.47 2.64 1.53
C ALA A 211 7.41 3.53 2.22
N PRO A 212 6.12 3.15 2.27
CA PRO A 212 5.10 3.94 2.99
C PRO A 212 5.42 4.13 4.47
N VAL A 213 6.00 3.12 5.15
CA VAL A 213 6.38 3.24 6.57
C VAL A 213 7.48 4.29 6.74
N ALA A 214 8.45 4.30 5.83
CA ALA A 214 9.51 5.31 5.84
C ALA A 214 8.96 6.71 5.53
N ALA A 215 7.99 6.82 4.62
CA ALA A 215 7.37 8.09 4.27
C ALA A 215 6.62 8.73 5.46
N VAL A 216 5.96 7.94 6.30
CA VAL A 216 5.27 8.42 7.52
C VAL A 216 6.25 8.95 8.56
N LEU A 217 7.36 8.26 8.76
CA LEU A 217 8.32 8.57 9.84
C LEU A 217 9.37 9.60 9.43
N ALA A 218 9.57 9.82 8.13
CA ALA A 218 10.54 10.80 7.64
C ALA A 218 10.25 12.25 8.07
N PRO A 219 9.01 12.78 8.00
CA PRO A 219 8.65 14.10 8.55
C PRO A 219 8.87 14.22 10.06
N LEU A 220 8.89 13.09 10.77
CA LEU A 220 9.10 13.01 12.22
C LEU A 220 10.59 12.93 12.59
N GLY A 221 11.49 13.11 11.61
CA GLY A 221 12.92 13.18 11.84
C GLY A 221 13.60 11.81 11.91
N TYR A 222 13.01 10.75 11.35
CA TYR A 222 13.65 9.43 11.31
C TYR A 222 14.02 9.00 9.88
N ASP A 223 15.21 8.44 9.73
CA ASP A 223 15.52 7.51 8.66
C ASP A 223 15.05 6.12 9.07
N VAL A 224 14.34 5.46 8.14
CA VAL A 224 13.69 4.18 8.40
C VAL A 224 14.13 3.17 7.37
N VAL A 225 14.63 2.03 7.86
CA VAL A 225 15.10 0.94 7.02
C VAL A 225 14.37 -0.33 7.41
N PHE A 226 13.80 -1.02 6.43
CA PHE A 226 13.30 -2.38 6.64
C PHE A 226 14.44 -3.29 7.11
N ALA A 227 14.31 -3.82 8.33
CA ALA A 227 15.33 -4.61 9.00
C ALA A 227 15.13 -6.11 8.78
N GLY A 228 13.87 -6.56 8.68
CA GLY A 228 13.56 -7.95 8.39
C GLY A 228 12.17 -8.37 8.83
N PHE A 229 12.01 -9.68 8.98
CA PHE A 229 10.78 -10.30 9.45
C PHE A 229 11.10 -11.49 10.35
N GLU A 230 10.21 -11.78 11.30
CA GLU A 230 10.40 -12.87 12.28
C GLU A 230 10.03 -14.24 11.69
N LYS A 231 8.88 -14.31 11.02
CA LYS A 231 8.29 -15.55 10.49
C LYS A 231 7.90 -15.35 9.03
N LEU A 232 8.05 -16.40 8.23
CA LEU A 232 7.59 -16.43 6.86
C LEU A 232 6.54 -17.52 6.68
N PHE A 233 5.39 -17.14 6.16
CA PHE A 233 4.36 -18.03 5.67
C PHE A 233 4.38 -18.05 4.13
N VAL A 234 3.90 -19.15 3.56
CA VAL A 234 3.77 -19.31 2.10
C VAL A 234 2.33 -19.69 1.78
N PHE A 235 1.57 -18.73 1.24
CA PHE A 235 0.15 -18.89 0.96
C PHE A 235 -0.15 -18.80 -0.54
N SER A 236 -1.21 -19.50 -0.96
CA SER A 236 -1.78 -19.34 -2.29
C SER A 236 -2.48 -17.98 -2.42
N ALA A 237 -2.48 -17.41 -3.62
CA ALA A 237 -3.11 -16.12 -3.91
C ALA A 237 -4.59 -16.08 -3.54
N GLU A 238 -5.30 -17.20 -3.67
CA GLU A 238 -6.72 -17.33 -3.30
C GLU A 238 -7.00 -17.07 -1.81
N LYS A 239 -5.98 -17.17 -0.94
CA LYS A 239 -6.12 -16.90 0.50
C LYS A 239 -6.07 -15.41 0.82
N CYS A 240 -5.71 -14.58 -0.15
CA CYS A 240 -5.74 -13.13 0.00
C CYS A 240 -7.18 -12.64 -0.10
N PHE A 241 -7.65 -11.88 0.89
CA PHE A 241 -9.00 -11.29 0.87
C PHE A 241 -9.21 -10.31 -0.30
N PHE A 242 -8.13 -9.88 -0.96
CA PHE A 242 -8.08 -9.01 -2.14
C PHE A 242 -7.71 -9.77 -3.42
N TYR A 243 -7.97 -11.09 -3.48
CA TYR A 243 -7.60 -11.91 -4.64
C TYR A 243 -8.11 -11.37 -5.98
N GLN A 244 -9.30 -10.75 -6.01
CA GLN A 244 -9.83 -10.18 -7.26
C GLN A 244 -8.85 -9.17 -7.90
N ASP A 245 -8.18 -8.35 -7.08
CA ASP A 245 -7.17 -7.40 -7.56
C ASP A 245 -5.93 -8.08 -8.14
N LEU A 246 -5.63 -9.29 -7.67
CA LEU A 246 -4.49 -10.09 -8.12
C LEU A 246 -4.85 -10.83 -9.41
N GLU A 247 -6.08 -11.32 -9.52
CA GLU A 247 -6.61 -11.96 -10.73
C GLU A 247 -6.60 -10.98 -11.91
N ASP A 248 -7.02 -9.74 -11.70
CA ASP A 248 -6.97 -8.67 -12.72
C ASP A 248 -5.53 -8.37 -13.20
N LEU A 249 -4.53 -8.73 -12.39
CA LEU A 249 -3.10 -8.63 -12.71
C LEU A 249 -2.49 -9.93 -13.27
N GLY A 250 -3.33 -10.92 -13.57
CA GLY A 250 -2.94 -12.19 -14.16
C GLY A 250 -2.38 -13.22 -13.16
N ILE A 251 -2.54 -12.98 -11.85
CA ILE A 251 -2.10 -13.92 -10.81
C ILE A 251 -3.14 -15.04 -10.66
N ARG A 252 -2.69 -16.28 -10.75
CA ARG A 252 -3.56 -17.47 -10.63
C ARG A 252 -3.80 -17.79 -9.16
N LYS A 253 -4.98 -18.35 -8.86
CA LYS A 253 -5.37 -18.80 -7.50
C LYS A 253 -4.29 -19.64 -6.80
N THR A 254 -3.66 -20.54 -7.56
CA THR A 254 -2.67 -21.50 -7.07
C THR A 254 -1.26 -20.93 -6.91
N ASP A 255 -0.99 -19.73 -7.43
CA ASP A 255 0.33 -19.12 -7.31
C ASP A 255 0.61 -18.81 -5.84
N ARG A 256 1.82 -19.11 -5.36
CA ARG A 256 2.19 -19.03 -3.94
C ARG A 256 3.19 -17.92 -3.70
N PHE A 257 2.99 -17.17 -2.62
CA PHE A 257 3.75 -15.96 -2.31
C PHE A 257 4.26 -15.94 -0.88
N PRO A 258 5.38 -15.22 -0.63
CA PRO A 258 5.86 -14.99 0.73
C PRO A 258 4.92 -14.04 1.46
N TYR A 259 4.57 -14.39 2.70
CA TYR A 259 3.74 -13.57 3.58
C TYR A 259 4.41 -13.51 4.96
N PRO A 260 4.97 -12.36 5.39
CA PRO A 260 5.69 -12.31 6.64
C PRO A 260 4.70 -12.26 7.82
N GLY A 261 5.03 -12.89 8.94
CA GLY A 261 4.21 -12.86 10.14
C GLY A 261 4.31 -11.55 10.91
N THR A 262 5.55 -11.10 11.13
CA THR A 262 5.93 -9.90 11.89
C THR A 262 7.03 -9.23 11.08
N ILE A 263 6.95 -7.92 10.84
CA ILE A 263 8.02 -7.17 10.16
C ILE A 263 8.66 -6.18 11.10
N SER A 264 9.93 -5.85 10.88
CA SER A 264 10.68 -4.91 11.70
C SER A 264 11.44 -3.89 10.87
N PHE A 265 11.61 -2.72 11.47
CA PHE A 265 12.30 -1.56 10.92
C PHE A 265 13.33 -1.07 11.92
N THR A 266 14.49 -0.66 11.40
CA THR A 266 15.47 0.14 12.13
C THR A 266 15.13 1.60 11.95
N LEU A 267 15.13 2.35 13.05
CA LEU A 267 14.92 3.79 13.09
C LEU A 267 16.23 4.48 13.44
N THR A 268 16.56 5.55 12.75
CA THR A 268 17.74 6.39 13.04
C THR A 268 17.33 7.85 13.02
N PRO A 269 17.52 8.61 14.11
CA PRO A 269 17.23 10.04 14.12
C PRO A 269 18.07 10.80 13.10
N LYS A 270 17.44 11.66 12.30
CA LYS A 270 18.08 12.66 11.46
C LYS A 270 18.57 13.78 12.36
N ARG A 271 19.89 13.98 12.39
CA ARG A 271 20.52 15.08 13.11
C ARG A 271 20.38 16.40 12.37
#